data_AF-A0A9E8HLR6-F1
#
_entry.id   AF-A0A9E8HLR6-F1
#
_cell.length_a   1.000
_cell.length_b   1.000
_cell.length_c   1.000
_cell.angle_alpha   90.00
_cell.angle_beta   90.00
_cell.angle_gamma   90.00
#
_symmetry.space_group_name_H-M   'P 1'
#
loop_
_entity.id
_entity.type
_entity.pdbx_description
1 polymer ?
#
loop_
_entity_poly.entity_id
_entity_poly.type
_entity_poly.pdbx_seq_one_letter_code
_entity_poly.pdbx_strand_id
1 'polypeptide(L)'
;MDFPKRFDVIVIGGGHAGTEAALAAARMGSQTLLLTHNIETLGQMSCNPAIGGIGKSHLVKEIDALGGAMALATDKGGIQFRVLNSRKGPAVRATRAQADRLLYKAAVRSILENQPNLDIFQQSADDLIVEGDQVKGVITNMGVRFFASSVVLTAGTFLGGKIHIGLENHSGGRAGDPPSIALANRLRELPFRVGRLKTGTPPRIDARSVDFSVMAEQPGDTPTPVMSYMGSLSDHPQQISCFVTHTNERTHDIIRGGFDRSPMFSGVIEGVGPRYCPSIEDKVNRFADKNSHQIFVEPEGLTTHELYPNGISTSLPFDVQLELVRSMKGFENAHITRPGYAIEYDYFNPQDLKHSLETKFISNLFFAGQINGTTGYEEAGAQGLLAGINASLRAKDEDAWYPRRDEAYIGVLVDDLITLGTSEPYRMFTSRAEYRLILREDNADLRLTAKGRELGLVDDKRWAAFSKKCESIATEKTRLDKTWIQPNSEQAKIANKYLEHPLNREYSLSDLLKRPELDYPKIAEIGNQAIDDNSVAEQIEIQVKYEGYITRQKEEIERLKRHENTLLPADFDYDNIPGLSNELTSKLKDVRPETIAQASRIPGVTPAAVSLLIIYLKKRSMVRKEIA
;
A
#
# COMPACT_ATOMS: atom_id res chain seq x y z
N MET A 1 -11.99 -34.89 13.17
CA MET A 1 -11.54 -35.80 12.09
C MET A 1 -10.30 -35.20 11.46
N ASP A 2 -9.31 -36.00 11.07
CA ASP A 2 -8.13 -35.50 10.33
C ASP A 2 -8.41 -35.49 8.84
N PHE A 3 -8.16 -34.36 8.19
CA PHE A 3 -8.18 -34.31 6.73
C PHE A 3 -6.99 -35.12 6.18
N PRO A 4 -7.19 -35.97 5.16
CA PRO A 4 -6.16 -36.92 4.72
C PRO A 4 -4.94 -36.24 4.08
N LYS A 5 -5.15 -35.12 3.38
CA LYS A 5 -4.07 -34.35 2.75
C LYS A 5 -3.37 -33.48 3.80
N ARG A 6 -2.03 -33.55 3.84
CA ARG A 6 -1.18 -32.62 4.57
C ARG A 6 -0.78 -31.48 3.64
N PHE A 7 -0.72 -30.28 4.17
CA PHE A 7 -0.36 -29.08 3.42
C PHE A 7 1.01 -28.58 3.89
N ASP A 8 1.68 -27.81 3.05
CA ASP A 8 2.89 -27.09 3.45
C ASP A 8 2.50 -25.79 4.15
N VAL A 9 1.53 -25.07 3.58
CA VAL A 9 1.06 -23.77 4.06
C VAL A 9 -0.46 -23.78 4.17
N ILE A 10 -1.00 -23.34 5.31
CA ILE A 10 -2.43 -23.01 5.44
C ILE A 10 -2.57 -21.49 5.57
N VAL A 11 -3.44 -20.90 4.76
CA VAL A 11 -3.81 -19.48 4.84
C VAL A 11 -5.23 -19.38 5.36
N ILE A 12 -5.43 -18.64 6.46
CA ILE A 12 -6.75 -18.37 7.05
C ILE A 12 -7.20 -16.98 6.64
N GLY A 13 -8.34 -16.91 5.93
CA GLY A 13 -8.99 -15.71 5.46
C GLY A 13 -8.74 -15.45 3.98
N GLY A 14 -9.81 -15.22 3.21
CA GLY A 14 -9.73 -14.97 1.76
C GLY A 14 -9.77 -13.49 1.35
N GLY A 15 -9.36 -12.58 2.25
CA GLY A 15 -9.23 -11.15 1.95
C GLY A 15 -7.96 -10.82 1.18
N HIS A 16 -7.68 -9.54 0.93
CA HIS A 16 -6.53 -9.09 0.13
C HIS A 16 -5.17 -9.66 0.59
N ALA A 17 -4.92 -9.73 1.90
CA ALA A 17 -3.72 -10.37 2.43
C ALA A 17 -3.69 -11.88 2.17
N GLY A 18 -4.79 -12.58 2.45
CA GLY A 18 -4.86 -14.02 2.27
C GLY A 18 -4.80 -14.45 0.81
N THR A 19 -5.38 -13.66 -0.10
CA THR A 19 -5.24 -13.86 -1.55
C THR A 19 -3.78 -13.86 -1.96
N GLU A 20 -3.03 -12.80 -1.64
CA GLU A 20 -1.61 -12.72 -2.03
C GLU A 20 -0.74 -13.75 -1.31
N ALA A 21 -1.05 -14.07 -0.04
CA ALA A 21 -0.33 -15.10 0.72
C ALA A 21 -0.50 -16.50 0.10
N ALA A 22 -1.75 -16.87 -0.23
CA ALA A 22 -2.07 -18.16 -0.81
C ALA A 22 -1.46 -18.32 -2.20
N LEU A 23 -1.56 -17.28 -3.04
CA LEU A 23 -0.96 -17.29 -4.37
C LEU A 23 0.56 -17.34 -4.32
N ALA A 24 1.20 -16.59 -3.42
CA ALA A 24 2.65 -16.62 -3.25
C ALA A 24 3.15 -18.01 -2.91
N ALA A 25 2.60 -18.63 -1.86
CA ALA A 25 3.02 -19.95 -1.42
C ALA A 25 2.78 -21.02 -2.52
N ALA A 26 1.61 -21.00 -3.15
CA ALA A 26 1.27 -21.97 -4.20
C ALA A 26 2.17 -21.85 -5.45
N ARG A 27 2.50 -20.63 -5.87
CA ARG A 27 3.40 -20.36 -7.02
C ARG A 27 4.83 -20.77 -6.75
N MET A 28 5.28 -20.61 -5.51
CA MET A 28 6.57 -21.13 -5.06
C MET A 28 6.60 -22.66 -4.98
N GLY A 29 5.49 -23.35 -5.25
CA GLY A 29 5.43 -24.82 -5.32
C GLY A 29 4.96 -25.50 -4.04
N SER A 30 4.55 -24.75 -3.01
CA SER A 30 4.02 -25.31 -1.77
C SER A 30 2.56 -25.75 -1.93
N GLN A 31 2.22 -26.94 -1.44
CA GLN A 31 0.83 -27.39 -1.32
C GLN A 31 0.11 -26.49 -0.31
N THR A 32 -0.78 -25.65 -0.81
CA THR A 32 -1.38 -24.55 -0.04
C THR A 32 -2.88 -24.77 0.12
N LEU A 33 -3.39 -24.56 1.33
CA LEU A 33 -4.82 -24.54 1.61
C LEU A 33 -5.26 -23.11 1.96
N LEU A 34 -6.23 -22.56 1.22
CA LEU A 34 -6.92 -21.33 1.60
C LEU A 34 -8.24 -21.67 2.30
N LEU A 35 -8.28 -21.41 3.60
CA LEU A 35 -9.50 -21.50 4.42
C LEU A 35 -10.21 -20.16 4.48
N THR A 36 -11.49 -20.14 4.13
CA THR A 36 -12.31 -18.92 4.19
C THR A 36 -13.72 -19.23 4.67
N HIS A 37 -14.38 -18.28 5.30
CA HIS A 37 -15.78 -18.44 5.73
C HIS A 37 -16.72 -18.56 4.54
N ASN A 38 -16.41 -17.87 3.45
CA ASN A 38 -17.28 -17.75 2.29
C ASN A 38 -16.44 -17.53 1.01
N ILE A 39 -16.56 -18.44 0.04
CA ILE A 39 -15.84 -18.40 -1.24
C ILE A 39 -16.34 -17.26 -2.14
N GLU A 40 -17.61 -16.90 -2.05
CA GLU A 40 -18.21 -15.78 -2.80
C GLU A 40 -17.67 -14.41 -2.38
N THR A 41 -16.93 -14.34 -1.28
CA THR A 41 -16.32 -13.10 -0.74
C THR A 41 -14.82 -12.98 -0.97
N LEU A 42 -14.19 -13.94 -1.67
CA LEU A 42 -12.77 -13.88 -2.03
C LEU A 42 -12.43 -12.60 -2.81
N GLY A 43 -11.50 -11.80 -2.29
CA GLY A 43 -11.13 -10.52 -2.91
C GLY A 43 -12.16 -9.39 -2.72
N GLN A 44 -13.12 -9.52 -1.81
CA GLN A 44 -14.16 -8.49 -1.66
C GLN A 44 -13.65 -7.20 -0.99
N MET A 45 -13.75 -6.09 -1.73
CA MET A 45 -13.55 -4.72 -1.23
C MET A 45 -14.67 -4.32 -0.25
N SER A 46 -14.32 -3.89 0.97
CA SER A 46 -15.27 -3.56 2.06
C SER A 46 -15.61 -2.09 2.24
N CYS A 47 -14.77 -1.22 1.69
CA CYS A 47 -14.69 0.18 2.03
C CYS A 47 -14.65 0.96 0.71
N ASN A 48 -13.58 1.63 0.34
CA ASN A 48 -13.56 2.40 -0.91
C ASN A 48 -13.53 1.44 -2.13
N PRO A 49 -14.33 1.66 -3.19
CA PRO A 49 -14.22 0.93 -4.47
C PRO A 49 -13.01 1.37 -5.31
N ALA A 50 -11.81 1.45 -4.71
CA ALA A 50 -10.60 1.89 -5.40
C ALA A 50 -9.36 1.12 -4.97
N ILE A 51 -8.39 1.03 -5.89
CA ILE A 51 -7.04 0.51 -5.68
C ILE A 51 -6.01 1.56 -6.09
N GLY A 52 -4.97 1.72 -5.28
CA GLY A 52 -3.85 2.62 -5.54
C GLY A 52 -4.03 4.02 -4.93
N GLY A 53 -3.37 4.99 -5.56
CA GLY A 53 -3.15 6.32 -4.99
C GLY A 53 -1.84 6.43 -4.20
N ILE A 54 -1.60 7.58 -3.56
CA ILE A 54 -0.28 7.92 -2.99
C ILE A 54 0.18 6.87 -1.98
N GLY A 55 1.38 6.33 -2.17
CA GLY A 55 1.98 5.25 -1.37
C GLY A 55 1.35 3.87 -1.60
N LYS A 56 0.04 3.81 -1.86
CA LYS A 56 -0.72 2.59 -2.14
C LYS A 56 -0.37 1.99 -3.50
N SER A 57 -0.33 2.81 -4.56
CA SER A 57 0.02 2.37 -5.92
C SER A 57 1.43 1.79 -5.99
N HIS A 58 2.35 2.30 -5.17
CA HIS A 58 3.71 1.80 -5.08
C HIS A 58 3.71 0.37 -4.54
N LEU A 59 2.94 0.09 -3.48
CA LEU A 59 2.73 -1.27 -3.00
C LEU A 59 2.08 -2.16 -4.07
N VAL A 60 1.06 -1.67 -4.78
CA VAL A 60 0.39 -2.43 -5.86
C VAL A 60 1.37 -2.82 -6.97
N LYS A 61 2.22 -1.88 -7.42
CA LYS A 61 3.24 -2.12 -8.43
C LYS A 61 4.35 -3.05 -7.93
N GLU A 62 4.70 -3.00 -6.65
CA GLU A 62 5.66 -3.92 -6.03
C GLU A 62 5.09 -5.34 -5.87
N ILE A 63 3.81 -5.45 -5.50
CA ILE A 63 3.08 -6.72 -5.51
C ILE A 63 3.08 -7.31 -6.91
N ASP A 64 2.77 -6.52 -7.95
CA ASP A 64 2.78 -6.98 -9.34
C ASP A 64 4.18 -7.39 -9.80
N ALA A 65 5.21 -6.61 -9.48
CA ALA A 65 6.61 -6.91 -9.82
C ALA A 65 7.07 -8.26 -9.26
N LEU A 66 6.58 -8.63 -8.08
CA LEU A 66 6.81 -9.92 -7.42
C LEU A 66 5.82 -11.02 -7.87
N GLY A 67 4.96 -10.74 -8.85
CA GLY A 67 4.05 -11.71 -9.46
C GLY A 67 2.66 -11.78 -8.82
N GLY A 68 2.31 -10.94 -7.85
CA GLY A 68 1.01 -10.94 -7.18
C GLY A 68 -0.19 -10.62 -8.09
N ALA A 69 -1.40 -10.74 -7.55
CA ALA A 69 -2.65 -10.65 -8.32
C ALA A 69 -3.30 -9.27 -8.35
N MET A 70 -3.04 -8.43 -7.35
CA MET A 70 -3.79 -7.19 -7.12
C MET A 70 -3.83 -6.25 -8.32
N ALA A 71 -2.71 -6.04 -9.01
CA ALA A 71 -2.65 -5.14 -10.15
C ALA A 71 -3.42 -5.66 -11.36
N LEU A 72 -3.28 -6.95 -11.69
CA LEU A 72 -4.03 -7.60 -12.77
C LEU A 72 -5.54 -7.63 -12.49
N ALA A 73 -5.93 -7.90 -11.24
CA ALA A 73 -7.33 -7.81 -10.82
C ALA A 73 -7.87 -6.38 -10.93
N THR A 74 -7.02 -5.38 -10.65
CA THR A 74 -7.36 -3.97 -10.82
C THR A 74 -7.55 -3.60 -12.28
N ASP A 75 -6.70 -4.08 -13.19
CA ASP A 75 -6.88 -3.84 -14.63
C ASP A 75 -8.21 -4.44 -15.13
N LYS A 76 -8.52 -5.69 -14.75
CA LYS A 76 -9.76 -6.37 -15.14
C LYS A 76 -11.04 -5.77 -14.53
N GLY A 77 -10.93 -5.13 -13.38
CA GLY A 77 -12.05 -4.52 -12.66
C GLY A 77 -12.10 -3.00 -12.75
N GLY A 78 -11.13 -2.36 -13.39
CA GLY A 78 -10.92 -0.92 -13.30
C GLY A 78 -11.83 -0.12 -14.22
N ILE A 79 -12.71 0.68 -13.63
CA ILE A 79 -13.71 1.49 -14.36
C ILE A 79 -13.35 2.96 -14.43
N GLN A 80 -12.25 3.38 -13.82
CA GLN A 80 -11.66 4.71 -14.01
C GLN A 80 -10.21 4.66 -13.59
N PHE A 81 -9.28 5.12 -14.44
CA PHE A 81 -7.87 5.24 -14.06
C PHE A 81 -7.36 6.67 -14.15
N ARG A 82 -6.54 7.07 -13.16
CA ARG A 82 -5.92 8.40 -13.08
C ARG A 82 -4.50 8.33 -12.51
N VAL A 83 -3.62 9.22 -12.98
CA VAL A 83 -2.29 9.46 -12.40
C VAL A 83 -2.36 10.69 -11.49
N LEU A 84 -2.35 10.44 -10.18
CA LEU A 84 -2.26 11.50 -9.18
C LEU A 84 -0.89 12.15 -9.24
N ASN A 85 -0.84 13.46 -8.96
CA ASN A 85 0.38 14.27 -9.04
C ASN A 85 1.08 14.21 -10.42
N SER A 86 0.36 14.00 -11.52
CA SER A 86 0.91 13.91 -12.89
C SER A 86 1.79 15.11 -13.28
N ARG A 87 1.45 16.32 -12.81
CA ARG A 87 2.23 17.55 -13.02
C ARG A 87 3.50 17.67 -12.17
N LYS A 88 3.73 16.74 -11.24
CA LYS A 88 4.94 16.69 -10.41
C LYS A 88 5.89 15.62 -10.95
N GLY A 89 7.12 15.60 -10.42
CA GLY A 89 8.14 14.61 -10.80
C GLY A 89 7.71 13.16 -10.54
N PRO A 90 8.34 12.18 -11.21
CA PRO A 90 7.95 10.76 -11.18
C PRO A 90 8.01 10.17 -9.77
N ALA A 91 8.88 10.69 -8.90
CA ALA A 91 9.01 10.25 -7.51
C ALA A 91 7.76 10.46 -6.62
N VAL A 92 6.76 11.22 -7.08
CA VAL A 92 5.53 11.48 -6.32
C VAL A 92 4.25 11.20 -7.12
N ARG A 93 4.39 10.69 -8.35
CA ARG A 93 3.25 10.24 -9.17
C ARG A 93 2.67 8.96 -8.56
N ALA A 94 1.35 8.82 -8.64
CA ALA A 94 0.68 7.63 -8.12
C ALA A 94 -0.54 7.28 -8.95
N THR A 95 -0.59 6.07 -9.49
CA THR A 95 -1.74 5.55 -10.24
C THR A 95 -2.87 5.17 -9.28
N ARG A 96 -4.08 5.60 -9.56
CA ARG A 96 -5.29 5.24 -8.82
C ARG A 96 -6.37 4.77 -9.78
N ALA A 97 -6.99 3.64 -9.46
CA ALA A 97 -8.09 3.08 -10.20
C ALA A 97 -9.35 3.02 -9.33
N GLN A 98 -10.49 3.46 -9.84
CA GLN A 98 -11.78 3.01 -9.33
C GLN A 98 -12.06 1.63 -9.89
N ALA A 99 -12.59 0.74 -9.05
CA ALA A 99 -12.87 -0.64 -9.40
C ALA A 99 -14.37 -0.90 -9.32
N ASP A 100 -14.91 -1.57 -10.34
CA ASP A 100 -16.14 -2.32 -10.18
C ASP A 100 -15.88 -3.46 -9.20
N ARG A 101 -16.57 -3.42 -8.05
CA ARG A 101 -16.35 -4.37 -6.97
C ARG A 101 -16.66 -5.81 -7.39
N LEU A 102 -17.63 -6.02 -8.27
CA LEU A 102 -18.00 -7.36 -8.73
C LEU A 102 -16.96 -7.90 -9.70
N LEU A 103 -16.50 -7.08 -10.65
CA LEU A 103 -15.47 -7.47 -11.60
C LEU A 103 -14.12 -7.72 -10.92
N TYR A 104 -13.70 -6.85 -10.00
CA TYR A 104 -12.47 -7.06 -9.22
C TYR A 104 -12.52 -8.36 -8.42
N LYS A 105 -13.65 -8.59 -7.72
CA LYS A 105 -13.87 -9.81 -6.94
C LYS A 105 -13.84 -11.06 -7.81
N ALA A 106 -14.52 -11.02 -8.97
CA ALA A 106 -14.53 -12.12 -9.93
C ALA A 106 -13.12 -12.39 -10.49
N ALA A 107 -12.34 -11.35 -10.78
CA ALA A 107 -10.96 -11.50 -11.24
C ALA A 107 -10.08 -12.17 -10.18
N VAL A 108 -10.16 -11.74 -8.91
CA VAL A 108 -9.41 -12.36 -7.80
C VAL A 108 -9.81 -13.83 -7.62
N ARG A 109 -11.11 -14.12 -7.57
CA ARG A 109 -11.63 -15.49 -7.43
C ARG A 109 -11.13 -16.38 -8.56
N SER A 110 -11.22 -15.92 -9.81
CA SER A 110 -10.75 -16.66 -10.97
C SER A 110 -9.24 -16.96 -10.89
N ILE A 111 -8.43 -16.01 -10.42
CA ILE A 111 -6.98 -16.24 -10.25
C ILE A 111 -6.71 -17.30 -9.17
N LEU A 112 -7.43 -17.26 -8.04
CA LEU A 112 -7.27 -18.23 -6.95
C LEU A 112 -7.71 -19.65 -7.35
N GLU A 113 -8.90 -19.78 -7.95
CA GLU A 113 -9.47 -21.09 -8.32
C GLU A 113 -8.67 -21.81 -9.42
N ASN A 114 -7.90 -21.07 -10.22
CA ASN A 114 -7.10 -21.63 -11.31
C ASN A 114 -5.59 -21.69 -11.00
N GLN A 115 -5.19 -21.42 -9.76
CA GLN A 115 -3.79 -21.49 -9.35
C GLN A 115 -3.39 -22.93 -9.00
N PRO A 116 -2.39 -23.52 -9.68
CA PRO A 116 -1.83 -24.82 -9.28
C PRO A 116 -1.31 -24.80 -7.84
N ASN A 117 -1.39 -25.95 -7.16
CA ASN A 117 -1.02 -26.16 -5.76
C ASN A 117 -1.86 -25.42 -4.71
N LEU A 118 -2.99 -24.83 -5.11
CA LEU A 118 -3.90 -24.14 -4.19
C LEU A 118 -5.24 -24.89 -4.10
N ASP A 119 -5.55 -25.40 -2.91
CA ASP A 119 -6.88 -25.90 -2.58
C ASP A 119 -7.65 -24.81 -1.82
N ILE A 120 -8.93 -24.61 -2.14
CA ILE A 120 -9.81 -23.68 -1.43
C ILE A 120 -10.84 -24.49 -0.64
N PHE A 121 -11.01 -24.17 0.64
CA PHE A 121 -11.99 -24.83 1.49
C PHE A 121 -12.80 -23.82 2.30
N GLN A 122 -14.13 -23.95 2.23
CA GLN A 122 -15.04 -23.04 2.91
C GLN A 122 -15.34 -23.51 4.33
N GLN A 123 -14.60 -23.02 5.31
CA GLN A 123 -14.96 -23.08 6.73
C GLN A 123 -14.29 -21.97 7.56
N SER A 124 -14.91 -21.65 8.70
CA SER A 124 -14.24 -20.88 9.76
C SER A 124 -13.12 -21.70 10.38
N ALA A 125 -11.98 -21.05 10.65
CA ALA A 125 -10.96 -21.58 11.54
C ALA A 125 -11.28 -21.11 12.96
N ASP A 126 -11.43 -22.04 13.89
CA ASP A 126 -11.84 -21.76 15.27
C ASP A 126 -10.67 -21.93 16.26
N ASP A 127 -9.65 -22.73 15.92
CA ASP A 127 -8.47 -22.96 16.75
C ASP A 127 -7.21 -23.22 15.91
N LEU A 128 -6.05 -23.01 16.51
CA LEU A 128 -4.73 -23.40 16.00
C LEU A 128 -4.26 -24.66 16.72
N ILE A 129 -3.74 -25.62 15.97
CA ILE A 129 -3.07 -26.78 16.54
C ILE A 129 -1.64 -26.35 16.85
N VAL A 130 -1.31 -26.20 18.14
CA VAL A 130 0.00 -25.77 18.61
C VAL A 130 0.62 -26.87 19.47
N GLU A 131 1.84 -27.27 19.14
CA GLU A 131 2.63 -28.26 19.88
C GLU A 131 3.93 -27.59 20.35
N GLY A 132 4.08 -27.40 21.67
CA GLY A 132 5.14 -26.55 22.22
C GLY A 132 4.99 -25.11 21.72
N ASP A 133 6.06 -24.55 21.16
CA ASP A 133 6.09 -23.20 20.59
C ASP A 133 5.99 -23.20 19.06
N GLN A 134 5.31 -24.20 18.47
CA GLN A 134 5.19 -24.34 17.02
C GLN A 134 3.76 -24.64 16.59
N VAL A 135 3.28 -23.93 15.55
CA VAL A 135 2.00 -24.25 14.92
C VAL A 135 2.15 -25.47 13.99
N LYS A 136 1.17 -26.37 14.04
CA LYS A 136 1.11 -27.62 13.26
C LYS A 136 -0.13 -27.72 12.37
N GLY A 137 -1.06 -26.77 12.48
CA GLY A 137 -2.32 -26.84 11.75
C GLY A 137 -3.41 -25.99 12.38
N VAL A 138 -4.63 -26.27 11.96
CA VAL A 138 -5.83 -25.50 12.31
C VAL A 138 -7.02 -26.45 12.51
N ILE A 139 -7.94 -26.04 13.37
CA ILE A 139 -9.21 -26.74 13.60
C ILE A 139 -10.33 -25.84 13.11
N THR A 140 -11.18 -26.38 12.24
CA THR A 140 -12.37 -25.69 11.76
C THR A 140 -13.51 -25.75 12.77
N ASN A 141 -14.51 -24.88 12.63
CA ASN A 141 -15.76 -24.95 13.42
C ASN A 141 -16.49 -26.32 13.37
N MET A 142 -16.27 -27.11 12.31
CA MET A 142 -16.81 -28.46 12.15
C MET A 142 -15.99 -29.52 12.91
N GLY A 143 -14.88 -29.14 13.56
CA GLY A 143 -13.94 -30.07 14.20
C GLY A 143 -13.06 -30.85 13.22
N VAL A 144 -12.98 -30.43 11.95
CA VAL A 144 -12.01 -30.97 10.99
C VAL A 144 -10.65 -30.34 11.26
N ARG A 145 -9.63 -31.20 11.39
CA ARG A 145 -8.23 -30.83 11.64
C ARG A 145 -7.47 -30.88 10.33
N PHE A 146 -6.91 -29.75 9.93
CA PHE A 146 -5.98 -29.63 8.81
C PHE A 146 -4.59 -29.39 9.37
N PHE A 147 -3.60 -30.12 8.86
CA PHE A 147 -2.23 -29.99 9.33
C PHE A 147 -1.33 -29.39 8.26
N ALA A 148 -0.41 -28.54 8.69
CA ALA A 148 0.59 -27.94 7.83
C ALA A 148 1.89 -27.60 8.56
N SER A 149 2.95 -27.39 7.77
CA SER A 149 4.23 -26.92 8.27
C SER A 149 4.16 -25.47 8.75
N SER A 150 3.39 -24.61 8.08
CA SER A 150 3.20 -23.20 8.47
C SER A 150 1.77 -22.72 8.28
N VAL A 151 1.41 -21.66 9.02
CA VAL A 151 0.07 -21.04 8.99
C VAL A 151 0.20 -19.53 8.85
N VAL A 152 -0.54 -18.95 7.89
CA VAL A 152 -0.66 -17.49 7.71
C VAL A 152 -2.07 -17.04 8.11
N LEU A 153 -2.16 -16.16 9.10
CA LEU A 153 -3.41 -15.62 9.61
C LEU A 153 -3.70 -14.24 9.01
N THR A 154 -4.83 -14.12 8.30
CA THR A 154 -5.24 -12.91 7.57
C THR A 154 -6.69 -12.50 7.87
N ALA A 155 -7.07 -12.59 9.15
CA ALA A 155 -8.46 -12.51 9.60
C ALA A 155 -9.17 -11.15 9.42
N GLY A 156 -8.51 -10.14 8.85
CA GLY A 156 -9.13 -8.85 8.54
C GLY A 156 -9.76 -8.18 9.76
N THR A 157 -11.02 -7.76 9.64
CA THR A 157 -11.81 -7.15 10.72
C THR A 157 -12.70 -8.16 11.47
N PHE A 158 -12.50 -9.47 11.26
CA PHE A 158 -13.42 -10.50 11.77
C PHE A 158 -13.15 -10.90 13.22
N LEU A 159 -11.90 -10.81 13.69
CA LEU A 159 -11.54 -11.21 15.06
C LEU A 159 -12.19 -10.27 16.08
N GLY A 160 -13.10 -10.82 16.89
CA GLY A 160 -13.85 -10.04 17.88
C GLY A 160 -14.69 -8.91 17.27
N GLY A 161 -15.05 -9.00 15.99
CA GLY A 161 -15.67 -7.90 15.24
C GLY A 161 -16.99 -7.39 15.86
N LYS A 162 -17.08 -6.06 16.02
CA LYS A 162 -18.26 -5.36 16.55
C LYS A 162 -18.60 -4.13 15.71
N ILE A 163 -19.82 -4.08 15.19
CA ILE A 163 -20.33 -2.98 14.36
C ILE A 163 -21.05 -1.98 15.25
N HIS A 164 -20.83 -0.68 14.98
CA HIS A 164 -21.40 0.43 15.71
C HIS A 164 -22.12 1.41 14.76
N ILE A 165 -23.39 1.70 15.07
CA ILE A 165 -24.22 2.70 14.39
C ILE A 165 -24.95 3.48 15.48
N GLY A 166 -24.50 4.71 15.75
CA GLY A 166 -24.93 5.44 16.93
C GLY A 166 -24.59 4.67 18.22
N LEU A 167 -25.54 4.59 19.14
CA LEU A 167 -25.38 3.85 20.40
C LEU A 167 -25.66 2.34 20.25
N GLU A 168 -26.21 1.91 19.12
CA GLU A 168 -26.47 0.51 18.84
C GLU A 168 -25.20 -0.19 18.38
N ASN A 169 -25.03 -1.42 18.87
CA ASN A 169 -23.92 -2.28 18.47
C ASN A 169 -24.35 -3.73 18.31
N HIS A 170 -23.73 -4.43 17.37
CA HIS A 170 -23.95 -5.85 17.12
C HIS A 170 -22.65 -6.54 16.68
N SER A 171 -22.56 -7.84 16.94
CA SER A 171 -21.40 -8.64 16.57
C SER A 171 -21.39 -8.91 15.07
N GLY A 172 -20.25 -8.69 14.42
CA GLY A 172 -20.11 -8.83 12.97
C GLY A 172 -18.69 -8.50 12.52
N GLY A 173 -18.12 -9.28 11.60
CA GLY A 173 -16.82 -8.96 11.01
C GLY A 173 -16.93 -7.85 9.96
N ARG A 174 -18.05 -7.87 9.23
CA ARG A 174 -18.48 -6.89 8.21
C ARG A 174 -20.01 -6.86 8.21
N ALA A 175 -20.63 -5.83 7.67
CA ALA A 175 -22.09 -5.77 7.59
C ALA A 175 -22.63 -6.98 6.80
N GLY A 176 -23.41 -7.84 7.47
CA GLY A 176 -23.95 -9.09 6.91
C GLY A 176 -23.12 -10.35 7.15
N ASP A 177 -21.86 -10.23 7.61
CA ASP A 177 -20.97 -11.37 7.84
C ASP A 177 -20.73 -11.61 9.35
N PRO A 178 -20.76 -12.87 9.82
CA PRO A 178 -20.51 -13.19 11.21
C PRO A 178 -19.06 -12.88 11.62
N PRO A 179 -18.80 -12.57 12.89
CA PRO A 179 -17.44 -12.42 13.42
C PRO A 179 -16.77 -13.78 13.67
N SER A 180 -15.44 -13.78 13.80
CA SER A 180 -14.66 -14.93 14.27
C SER A 180 -14.35 -14.76 15.76
N ILE A 181 -15.14 -15.40 16.62
CA ILE A 181 -15.06 -15.25 18.08
C ILE A 181 -14.15 -16.31 18.73
N ALA A 182 -14.32 -17.58 18.35
CA ALA A 182 -13.55 -18.69 18.93
C ALA A 182 -12.04 -18.48 18.72
N LEU A 183 -11.65 -18.18 17.49
CA LEU A 183 -10.26 -17.89 17.14
C LEU A 183 -9.73 -16.64 17.86
N ALA A 184 -10.54 -15.59 18.01
CA ALA A 184 -10.12 -14.40 18.74
C ALA A 184 -9.82 -14.71 20.21
N ASN A 185 -10.69 -15.47 20.88
CA ASN A 185 -10.46 -15.91 22.26
C ASN A 185 -9.19 -16.75 22.35
N ARG A 186 -9.01 -17.70 21.43
CA ARG A 186 -7.81 -18.53 21.38
C ARG A 186 -6.53 -17.71 21.27
N LEU A 187 -6.50 -16.73 20.37
CA LEU A 187 -5.32 -15.90 20.15
C LEU A 187 -5.01 -14.98 21.35
N ARG A 188 -6.01 -14.57 22.13
CA ARG A 188 -5.83 -13.81 23.38
C ARG A 188 -5.22 -14.64 24.51
N GLU A 189 -5.33 -15.96 24.47
CA GLU A 189 -4.67 -16.88 25.42
C GLU A 189 -3.18 -17.07 25.12
N LEU A 190 -2.74 -16.74 23.91
CA LEU A 190 -1.36 -16.82 23.46
C LEU A 190 -0.56 -15.59 23.92
N PRO A 191 0.79 -15.64 23.96
CA PRO A 191 1.62 -14.58 24.55
C PRO A 191 1.75 -13.32 23.67
N PHE A 192 0.69 -12.93 22.96
CA PHE A 192 0.67 -11.76 22.10
C PHE A 192 0.06 -10.53 22.80
N ARG A 193 0.58 -9.35 22.48
CA ARG A 193 -0.05 -8.09 22.89
C ARG A 193 -1.23 -7.80 21.97
N VAL A 194 -2.44 -7.91 22.51
CA VAL A 194 -3.68 -7.66 21.77
C VAL A 194 -4.22 -6.27 22.12
N GLY A 195 -4.67 -5.55 21.10
CA GLY A 195 -5.42 -4.30 21.25
C GLY A 195 -6.65 -4.29 20.34
N ARG A 196 -7.40 -3.18 20.37
CA ARG A 196 -8.55 -2.99 19.48
C ARG A 196 -8.40 -1.71 18.66
N LEU A 197 -8.82 -1.79 17.40
CA LEU A 197 -8.82 -0.66 16.47
C LEU A 197 -10.21 -0.45 15.90
N LYS A 198 -10.48 0.78 15.48
CA LYS A 198 -11.73 1.18 14.83
C LYS A 198 -11.48 1.65 13.41
N THR A 199 -12.31 1.22 12.47
CA THR A 199 -12.39 1.83 11.13
C THR A 199 -13.83 2.11 10.73
N GLY A 200 -14.08 3.18 9.98
CA GLY A 200 -15.42 3.61 9.56
C GLY A 200 -15.61 3.54 8.05
N THR A 201 -16.85 3.28 7.62
CA THR A 201 -17.28 3.29 6.22
C THR A 201 -18.47 4.25 6.06
N PRO A 202 -18.60 4.94 4.92
CA PRO A 202 -19.72 5.85 4.69
C PRO A 202 -21.03 5.08 4.44
N PRO A 203 -22.19 5.75 4.47
CA PRO A 203 -23.42 5.18 3.91
C PRO A 203 -23.28 4.90 2.41
N ARG A 204 -24.08 3.97 1.88
CA ARG A 204 -24.22 3.73 0.43
C ARG A 204 -25.47 4.41 -0.08
N ILE A 205 -25.35 5.08 -1.22
CA ILE A 205 -26.42 5.94 -1.77
C ILE A 205 -26.88 5.38 -3.12
N ASP A 206 -28.18 5.39 -3.39
CA ASP A 206 -28.74 5.05 -4.70
C ASP A 206 -28.53 6.19 -5.69
N ALA A 207 -27.76 5.95 -6.76
CA ALA A 207 -27.44 6.91 -7.80
C ALA A 207 -28.67 7.53 -8.47
N ARG A 208 -29.80 6.81 -8.53
CA ARG A 208 -31.03 7.32 -9.15
C ARG A 208 -31.68 8.45 -8.36
N SER A 209 -31.30 8.60 -7.09
CA SER A 209 -31.78 9.65 -6.18
C SER A 209 -30.85 10.87 -6.09
N VAL A 210 -29.78 10.88 -6.88
CA VAL A 210 -28.72 11.91 -6.84
C VAL A 210 -28.83 12.81 -8.08
N ASP A 211 -28.78 14.12 -7.87
CA ASP A 211 -28.69 15.09 -8.96
C ASP A 211 -27.21 15.36 -9.30
N PHE A 212 -26.73 14.66 -10.33
CA PHE A 212 -25.36 14.84 -10.83
C PHE A 212 -25.17 16.16 -11.60
N SER A 213 -26.23 16.80 -12.09
CA SER A 213 -26.14 18.01 -12.93
C SER A 213 -25.54 19.21 -12.19
N VAL A 214 -25.62 19.19 -10.85
CA VAL A 214 -25.09 20.24 -9.97
C VAL A 214 -23.71 19.92 -9.39
N MET A 215 -23.16 18.74 -9.72
CA MET A 215 -21.84 18.28 -9.27
C MET A 215 -20.78 18.47 -10.36
N ALA A 216 -19.51 18.59 -9.94
CA ALA A 216 -18.41 18.64 -10.89
C ALA A 216 -18.02 17.22 -11.31
N GLU A 217 -18.11 16.92 -12.60
CA GLU A 217 -17.63 15.65 -13.16
C GLU A 217 -16.10 15.57 -13.09
N GLN A 218 -15.60 14.37 -12.79
CA GLN A 218 -14.18 14.04 -12.79
C GLN A 218 -13.96 12.74 -13.60
N PRO A 219 -13.60 12.88 -14.89
CA PRO A 219 -13.27 11.72 -15.72
C PRO A 219 -11.90 11.13 -15.37
N GLY A 220 -11.62 9.95 -15.93
CA GLY A 220 -10.29 9.35 -15.96
C GLY A 220 -9.30 10.12 -16.84
N ASP A 221 -8.04 9.71 -16.84
CA ASP A 221 -7.01 10.32 -17.68
C ASP A 221 -7.03 9.74 -19.11
N THR A 222 -6.57 10.53 -20.09
CA THR A 222 -6.35 10.08 -21.47
C THR A 222 -4.93 10.47 -21.90
N PRO A 223 -4.08 9.51 -22.30
CA PRO A 223 -4.34 8.07 -22.36
C PRO A 223 -4.56 7.44 -20.97
N THR A 224 -5.40 6.41 -20.92
CA THR A 224 -5.71 5.67 -19.68
C THR A 224 -4.45 4.92 -19.19
N PRO A 225 -4.03 5.06 -17.92
CA PRO A 225 -2.89 4.32 -17.40
C PRO A 225 -3.28 2.88 -17.03
N VAL A 226 -2.29 1.97 -17.02
CA VAL A 226 -2.45 0.55 -16.70
C VAL A 226 -1.78 0.23 -15.35
N MET A 227 -2.43 -0.58 -14.50
CA MET A 227 -1.96 -0.89 -13.16
C MET A 227 -0.90 -2.01 -13.15
N SER A 228 -1.07 -3.09 -13.90
CA SER A 228 -0.07 -4.17 -13.99
C SER A 228 1.00 -3.85 -15.04
N TYR A 229 2.22 -4.34 -14.84
CA TYR A 229 3.25 -4.37 -15.87
C TYR A 229 2.95 -5.38 -16.99
N MET A 230 2.02 -6.30 -16.75
CA MET A 230 1.58 -7.32 -17.70
C MET A 230 0.19 -7.05 -18.28
N GLY A 231 -0.47 -5.98 -17.82
CA GLY A 231 -1.80 -5.58 -18.25
C GLY A 231 -1.78 -4.81 -19.57
N SER A 232 -2.96 -4.62 -20.14
CA SER A 232 -3.20 -3.89 -21.38
C SER A 232 -4.49 -3.08 -21.30
N LEU A 233 -4.63 -2.08 -22.17
CA LEU A 233 -5.88 -1.32 -22.27
C LEU A 233 -7.09 -2.19 -22.63
N SER A 234 -6.88 -3.30 -23.35
CA SER A 234 -7.95 -4.25 -23.67
C SER A 234 -8.45 -5.06 -22.47
N ASP A 235 -7.70 -5.09 -21.37
CA ASP A 235 -8.16 -5.74 -20.14
C ASP A 235 -9.17 -4.86 -19.38
N HIS A 236 -9.21 -3.56 -19.67
CA HIS A 236 -10.01 -2.59 -18.93
C HIS A 236 -11.49 -2.65 -19.34
N PRO A 237 -12.42 -2.70 -18.37
CA PRO A 237 -13.83 -2.42 -18.60
C PRO A 237 -14.09 -0.99 -19.11
N GLN A 238 -15.36 -0.71 -19.38
CA GLN A 238 -15.83 0.64 -19.69
C GLN A 238 -15.37 1.65 -18.63
N GLN A 239 -14.79 2.76 -19.10
CA GLN A 239 -14.36 3.87 -18.25
C GLN A 239 -15.53 4.83 -17.98
N ILE A 240 -15.74 5.18 -16.71
CA ILE A 240 -16.78 6.10 -16.24
C ILE A 240 -16.21 7.18 -15.31
N SER A 241 -16.99 8.23 -15.11
CA SER A 241 -16.60 9.37 -14.27
C SER A 241 -16.96 9.18 -12.80
N CYS A 242 -16.17 9.82 -11.93
CA CYS A 242 -16.57 10.14 -10.57
C CYS A 242 -17.13 11.56 -10.54
N PHE A 243 -17.78 11.94 -9.45
CA PHE A 243 -18.27 13.29 -9.27
C PHE A 243 -17.74 13.89 -7.98
N VAL A 244 -17.73 15.21 -7.90
CA VAL A 244 -17.27 15.95 -6.73
C VAL A 244 -18.38 16.85 -6.22
N THR A 245 -18.69 16.71 -4.94
CA THR A 245 -19.56 17.61 -4.18
C THR A 245 -18.91 18.00 -2.86
N HIS A 246 -19.62 18.75 -2.03
CA HIS A 246 -19.09 19.34 -0.81
C HIS A 246 -20.11 19.30 0.32
N THR A 247 -19.61 19.13 1.54
CA THR A 247 -20.38 19.49 2.75
C THR A 247 -20.47 21.00 2.89
N ASN A 248 -21.38 21.48 3.72
CA ASN A 248 -21.58 22.90 4.02
C ASN A 248 -21.81 23.12 5.53
N GLU A 249 -21.97 24.37 5.93
CA GLU A 249 -22.20 24.74 7.34
C GLU A 249 -23.40 24.03 7.96
N ARG A 250 -24.52 23.91 7.22
CA ARG A 250 -25.69 23.15 7.67
C ARG A 250 -25.35 21.67 7.91
N THR A 251 -24.56 21.05 7.03
CA THR A 251 -24.07 19.68 7.24
C THR A 251 -23.30 19.57 8.55
N HIS A 252 -22.45 20.56 8.86
CA HIS A 252 -21.62 20.55 10.05
C HIS A 252 -22.46 20.75 11.32
N ASP A 253 -23.50 21.58 11.28
CA ASP A 253 -24.42 21.76 12.40
C ASP A 253 -25.20 20.49 12.73
N ILE A 254 -25.68 19.76 11.71
CA ILE A 254 -26.33 18.45 11.88
C ILE A 254 -25.36 17.46 12.55
N ILE A 255 -24.11 17.42 12.08
CA ILE A 255 -23.08 16.54 12.64
C ILE A 255 -22.79 16.89 14.11
N ARG A 256 -22.62 18.17 14.44
CA ARG A 256 -22.39 18.63 15.82
C ARG A 256 -23.55 18.27 16.74
N GLY A 257 -24.78 18.40 16.24
CA GLY A 257 -26.00 18.00 16.97
C GLY A 257 -26.10 16.50 17.28
N GLY A 258 -25.30 15.65 16.63
CA GLY A 258 -25.26 14.21 16.87
C GLY A 258 -24.04 13.71 17.66
N PHE A 259 -23.17 14.60 18.16
CA PHE A 259 -21.93 14.21 18.84
C PHE A 259 -22.16 13.40 20.11
N ASP A 260 -23.17 13.74 20.90
CA ASP A 260 -23.57 13.02 22.12
C ASP A 260 -23.99 11.56 21.85
N ARG A 261 -24.49 11.28 20.65
CA ARG A 261 -24.89 9.94 20.19
C ARG A 261 -23.86 9.27 19.28
N SER A 262 -22.69 9.87 19.11
CA SER A 262 -21.58 9.25 18.39
C SER A 262 -20.82 8.33 19.34
N PRO A 263 -20.71 7.02 19.03
CA PRO A 263 -20.03 6.07 19.91
C PRO A 263 -18.53 6.37 20.07
N MET A 264 -17.96 7.23 19.23
CA MET A 264 -16.61 7.77 19.43
C MET A 264 -16.54 8.78 20.57
N PHE A 265 -17.47 9.75 20.61
CA PHE A 265 -17.44 10.85 21.58
C PHE A 265 -18.11 10.47 22.90
N SER A 266 -19.02 9.49 22.89
CA SER A 266 -19.66 8.96 24.09
C SER A 266 -18.84 7.89 24.83
N GLY A 267 -17.66 7.54 24.33
CA GLY A 267 -16.77 6.53 24.95
C GLY A 267 -17.24 5.08 24.81
N VAL A 268 -18.17 4.78 23.90
CA VAL A 268 -18.71 3.42 23.68
C VAL A 268 -17.74 2.53 22.88
N ILE A 269 -16.83 3.13 22.12
CA ILE A 269 -15.79 2.42 21.38
C ILE A 269 -14.49 2.50 22.16
N GLU A 270 -13.88 1.34 22.41
CA GLU A 270 -12.58 1.22 23.06
C GLU A 270 -11.44 1.46 22.06
N GLY A 271 -11.66 1.07 20.80
CA GLY A 271 -10.68 1.09 19.72
C GLY A 271 -10.33 2.48 19.20
N VAL A 272 -9.04 2.71 18.97
CA VAL A 272 -8.51 3.96 18.43
C VAL A 272 -8.74 4.03 16.91
N GLY A 273 -9.25 5.17 16.43
CA GLY A 273 -9.46 5.45 15.00
C GLY A 273 -8.27 6.18 14.34
N PRO A 274 -8.21 6.22 13.01
CA PRO A 274 -7.10 6.83 12.28
C PRO A 274 -7.14 8.38 12.30
N ARG A 275 -6.02 9.01 12.65
CA ARG A 275 -5.85 10.48 12.74
C ARG A 275 -5.94 11.19 11.40
N TYR A 276 -5.41 10.58 10.33
CA TYR A 276 -5.28 11.21 9.02
C TYR A 276 -6.42 10.89 8.05
N CYS A 277 -7.30 9.95 8.40
CA CYS A 277 -8.55 9.68 7.69
C CYS A 277 -9.69 9.50 8.70
N PRO A 278 -9.96 10.52 9.53
CA PRO A 278 -10.96 10.44 10.57
C PRO A 278 -12.36 10.30 9.97
N SER A 279 -13.33 9.86 10.78
CA SER A 279 -14.74 9.94 10.38
C SER A 279 -15.15 11.41 10.22
N ILE A 280 -16.24 11.67 9.50
CA ILE A 280 -16.67 13.05 9.22
C ILE A 280 -16.97 13.81 10.51
N GLU A 281 -17.51 13.14 11.53
CA GLU A 281 -17.74 13.73 12.84
C GLU A 281 -16.45 14.18 13.54
N ASP A 282 -15.37 13.41 13.44
CA ASP A 282 -14.07 13.78 14.00
C ASP A 282 -13.33 14.81 13.12
N LYS A 283 -13.52 14.76 11.80
CA LYS A 283 -13.00 15.77 10.87
C LYS A 283 -13.60 17.15 11.14
N VAL A 284 -14.92 17.24 11.33
CA VAL A 284 -15.63 18.49 11.65
C VAL A 284 -15.22 19.01 13.03
N ASN A 285 -15.01 18.13 14.00
CA ASN A 285 -14.54 18.52 15.34
C ASN A 285 -13.11 19.08 15.31
N ARG A 286 -12.18 18.42 14.62
CA ARG A 286 -10.76 18.83 14.56
C ARG A 286 -10.49 20.07 13.69
N PHE A 287 -11.27 20.22 12.62
CA PHE A 287 -11.12 21.32 11.66
C PHE A 287 -12.38 22.20 11.67
N ALA A 288 -12.74 22.67 12.87
CA ALA A 288 -13.95 23.45 13.10
C ALA A 288 -13.96 24.82 12.38
N ASP A 289 -12.79 25.29 11.96
CA ASP A 289 -12.57 26.50 11.16
C ASP A 289 -12.93 26.33 9.68
N LYS A 290 -13.13 25.10 9.19
CA LYS A 290 -13.48 24.83 7.80
C LYS A 290 -14.98 24.77 7.60
N ASN A 291 -15.51 25.62 6.74
CA ASN A 291 -16.95 25.66 6.43
C ASN A 291 -17.38 24.62 5.38
N SER A 292 -16.42 23.87 4.81
CA SER A 292 -16.69 22.87 3.80
C SER A 292 -15.61 21.79 3.73
N HIS A 293 -16.03 20.60 3.36
CA HIS A 293 -15.17 19.45 3.05
C HIS A 293 -15.60 18.82 1.73
N GLN A 294 -14.63 18.64 0.83
CA GLN A 294 -14.82 17.97 -0.46
C GLN A 294 -15.13 16.47 -0.27
N ILE A 295 -16.12 15.98 -1.01
CA ILE A 295 -16.59 14.59 -1.07
C ILE A 295 -16.48 14.10 -2.52
N PHE A 296 -15.88 12.93 -2.71
CA PHE A 296 -15.92 12.23 -4.00
C PHE A 296 -17.10 11.28 -4.01
N VAL A 297 -17.91 11.35 -5.06
CA VAL A 297 -19.04 10.47 -5.31
C VAL A 297 -18.57 9.42 -6.31
N GLU A 298 -18.28 8.23 -5.81
CA GLU A 298 -17.60 7.16 -6.54
C GLU A 298 -18.59 6.03 -6.85
N PRO A 299 -18.80 5.67 -8.13
CA PRO A 299 -19.61 4.50 -8.47
C PRO A 299 -18.98 3.19 -7.92
N GLU A 300 -19.79 2.26 -7.43
CA GLU A 300 -19.27 0.96 -6.96
C GLU A 300 -19.13 -0.10 -8.06
N GLY A 301 -19.67 0.16 -9.26
CA GLY A 301 -19.58 -0.73 -10.42
C GLY A 301 -20.46 -0.29 -11.58
N LEU A 302 -20.34 -0.99 -12.71
CA LEU A 302 -21.07 -0.72 -13.95
C LEU A 302 -22.51 -1.23 -13.92
N THR A 303 -22.78 -2.23 -13.08
CA THR A 303 -24.05 -2.97 -13.02
C THR A 303 -24.83 -2.72 -11.74
N THR A 304 -24.45 -1.71 -10.97
CA THR A 304 -25.10 -1.30 -9.72
C THR A 304 -25.38 0.19 -9.73
N HIS A 305 -26.38 0.61 -8.97
CA HIS A 305 -26.65 2.02 -8.70
C HIS A 305 -26.07 2.47 -7.35
N GLU A 306 -25.37 1.62 -6.61
CA GLU A 306 -24.74 2.04 -5.35
C GLU A 306 -23.56 2.97 -5.60
N LEU A 307 -23.56 4.10 -4.87
CA LEU A 307 -22.48 5.07 -4.81
C LEU A 307 -21.79 5.02 -3.46
N TYR A 308 -20.48 5.24 -3.49
CA TYR A 308 -19.62 5.43 -2.33
C TYR A 308 -19.25 6.91 -2.18
N PRO A 309 -19.82 7.64 -1.21
CA PRO A 309 -19.48 9.03 -0.94
C PRO A 309 -18.21 9.11 -0.08
N ASN A 310 -17.06 9.04 -0.74
CA ASN A 310 -15.74 9.08 -0.11
C ASN A 310 -15.47 10.42 0.57
N GLY A 311 -15.29 10.37 1.89
CA GLY A 311 -15.07 11.53 2.75
C GLY A 311 -16.11 11.68 3.86
N ILE A 312 -17.21 10.92 3.82
CA ILE A 312 -18.24 10.91 4.88
C ILE A 312 -18.36 9.57 5.64
N SER A 313 -17.24 8.86 5.85
CA SER A 313 -17.24 7.73 6.80
C SER A 313 -17.76 8.19 8.16
N THR A 314 -18.68 7.45 8.76
CA THR A 314 -19.34 7.89 10.00
C THR A 314 -19.79 6.72 10.87
N SER A 315 -19.96 6.98 12.16
CA SER A 315 -20.60 6.08 13.12
C SER A 315 -21.83 6.71 13.79
N LEU A 316 -22.35 7.82 13.25
CA LEU A 316 -23.54 8.50 13.79
C LEU A 316 -24.81 7.65 13.66
N PRO A 317 -25.86 7.92 14.46
CA PRO A 317 -27.18 7.31 14.28
C PRO A 317 -27.77 7.53 12.88
N PHE A 318 -28.60 6.60 12.40
CA PHE A 318 -29.11 6.63 11.03
C PHE A 318 -29.96 7.86 10.70
N ASP A 319 -30.75 8.37 11.64
CA ASP A 319 -31.50 9.63 11.52
C ASP A 319 -30.58 10.80 11.17
N VAL A 320 -29.45 10.92 11.88
CA VAL A 320 -28.44 11.96 11.64
C VAL A 320 -27.73 11.74 10.31
N GLN A 321 -27.44 10.49 9.94
CA GLN A 321 -26.87 10.16 8.63
C GLN A 321 -27.79 10.57 7.47
N LEU A 322 -29.09 10.37 7.61
CA LEU A 322 -30.05 10.76 6.58
C LEU A 322 -30.07 12.28 6.39
N GLU A 323 -30.13 13.03 7.49
CA GLU A 323 -30.13 14.49 7.46
C GLU A 323 -28.82 15.05 6.92
N LEU A 324 -27.66 14.53 7.37
CA LEU A 324 -26.37 15.03 6.93
C LEU A 324 -26.17 14.77 5.44
N VAL A 325 -26.56 13.60 4.92
CA VAL A 325 -26.42 13.27 3.50
C VAL A 325 -27.29 14.21 2.67
N ARG A 326 -28.56 14.39 3.06
CA ARG A 326 -29.52 15.26 2.35
C ARG A 326 -29.22 16.75 2.46
N SER A 327 -28.31 17.15 3.35
CA SER A 327 -27.84 18.53 3.42
C SER A 327 -26.79 18.89 2.35
N MET A 328 -26.15 17.89 1.72
CA MET A 328 -25.11 18.11 0.72
C MET A 328 -25.69 18.40 -0.67
N LYS A 329 -24.99 19.24 -1.44
CA LYS A 329 -25.41 19.64 -2.78
C LYS A 329 -25.51 18.43 -3.72
N GLY A 330 -26.66 18.27 -4.38
CA GLY A 330 -26.98 17.15 -5.28
C GLY A 330 -27.48 15.90 -4.58
N PHE A 331 -27.45 15.85 -3.25
CA PHE A 331 -27.95 14.74 -2.43
C PHE A 331 -29.26 15.08 -1.70
N GLU A 332 -29.95 16.16 -2.05
CA GLU A 332 -31.11 16.68 -1.32
C GLU A 332 -32.23 15.63 -1.15
N ASN A 333 -32.38 14.74 -2.14
CA ASN A 333 -33.35 13.65 -2.14
C ASN A 333 -32.72 12.26 -2.02
N ALA A 334 -31.45 12.19 -1.62
CA ALA A 334 -30.68 10.96 -1.58
C ALA A 334 -31.39 9.86 -0.78
N HIS A 335 -31.38 8.66 -1.34
CA HIS A 335 -31.83 7.42 -0.71
C HIS A 335 -30.61 6.61 -0.26
N ILE A 336 -30.50 6.39 1.05
CA ILE A 336 -29.44 5.56 1.64
C ILE A 336 -29.85 4.09 1.52
N THR A 337 -29.10 3.30 0.75
CA THR A 337 -29.31 1.85 0.61
C THR A 337 -28.68 1.06 1.75
N ARG A 338 -27.59 1.57 2.33
CA ARG A 338 -26.91 0.97 3.49
C ARG A 338 -26.40 2.06 4.43
N PRO A 339 -26.59 1.93 5.75
CA PRO A 339 -26.06 2.90 6.70
C PRO A 339 -24.54 2.86 6.74
N GLY A 340 -23.93 4.02 7.01
CA GLY A 340 -22.55 4.11 7.44
C GLY A 340 -22.39 3.53 8.84
N TYR A 341 -21.23 2.96 9.12
CA TYR A 341 -20.95 2.33 10.40
C TYR A 341 -19.46 2.33 10.70
N ALA A 342 -19.13 2.05 11.96
CA ALA A 342 -17.77 1.70 12.34
C ALA A 342 -17.66 0.23 12.76
N ILE A 343 -16.54 -0.38 12.42
CA ILE A 343 -16.16 -1.73 12.85
C ILE A 343 -15.00 -1.61 13.82
N GLU A 344 -15.17 -2.23 14.99
CA GLU A 344 -14.13 -2.45 15.98
C GLU A 344 -13.69 -3.92 15.93
N TYR A 345 -12.38 -4.15 15.97
CA TYR A 345 -11.80 -5.49 15.80
C TYR A 345 -10.48 -5.61 16.55
N ASP A 346 -10.09 -6.85 16.84
CA ASP A 346 -8.81 -7.15 17.48
C ASP A 346 -7.65 -7.01 16.49
N TYR A 347 -6.56 -6.45 16.96
CA TYR A 347 -5.27 -6.46 16.28
C TYR A 347 -4.18 -6.88 17.26
N PHE A 348 -3.06 -7.34 16.70
CA PHE A 348 -1.90 -7.81 17.45
C PHE A 348 -0.77 -6.84 17.21
N ASN A 349 -0.01 -6.53 18.27
CA ASN A 349 1.06 -5.56 18.17
C ASN A 349 2.13 -6.07 17.18
N PRO A 350 2.38 -5.39 16.04
CA PRO A 350 3.31 -5.86 15.03
C PRO A 350 4.76 -5.94 15.51
N GLN A 351 5.10 -5.30 16.64
CA GLN A 351 6.42 -5.46 17.28
C GLN A 351 6.63 -6.89 17.83
N ASP A 352 5.59 -7.73 17.90
CA ASP A 352 5.69 -9.15 18.24
C ASP A 352 6.06 -10.03 17.02
N LEU A 353 6.29 -9.41 15.85
CA LEU A 353 6.68 -10.08 14.61
C LEU A 353 8.16 -9.84 14.28
N LYS A 354 8.75 -10.80 13.55
CA LYS A 354 10.02 -10.64 12.84
C LYS A 354 9.79 -9.90 11.52
N HIS A 355 10.82 -9.39 10.87
CA HIS A 355 10.73 -8.76 9.53
C HIS A 355 10.20 -9.70 8.43
N SER A 356 10.24 -11.01 8.66
CA SER A 356 9.59 -12.02 7.81
C SER A 356 8.06 -12.11 7.99
N LEU A 357 7.49 -11.34 8.91
CA LEU A 357 6.11 -11.42 9.42
C LEU A 357 5.79 -12.71 10.21
N GLU A 358 6.79 -13.54 10.47
CA GLU A 358 6.66 -14.66 11.42
C GLU A 358 6.56 -14.11 12.84
N THR A 359 5.72 -14.71 13.68
CA THR A 359 5.63 -14.32 15.08
C THR A 359 6.92 -14.67 15.85
N LYS A 360 7.24 -13.91 16.89
CA LYS A 360 8.39 -14.16 17.75
C LYS A 360 8.16 -15.29 18.75
N PHE A 361 6.91 -15.55 19.12
CA PHE A 361 6.56 -16.47 20.20
C PHE A 361 6.13 -17.85 19.70
N ILE A 362 5.51 -17.94 18.51
CA ILE A 362 5.06 -19.19 17.92
C ILE A 362 5.70 -19.35 16.55
N SER A 363 6.59 -20.33 16.45
CA SER A 363 7.28 -20.66 15.21
C SER A 363 6.29 -21.12 14.15
N ASN A 364 6.57 -20.77 12.90
CA ASN A 364 5.80 -21.11 11.70
C ASN A 364 4.39 -20.47 11.62
N LEU A 365 4.05 -19.58 12.55
CA LEU A 365 2.85 -18.75 12.50
C LEU A 365 3.19 -17.37 11.96
N PHE A 366 2.43 -16.89 10.98
CA PHE A 366 2.64 -15.59 10.32
C PHE A 366 1.37 -14.76 10.39
N PHE A 367 1.48 -13.46 10.62
CA PHE A 367 0.35 -12.53 10.60
C PHE A 367 0.48 -11.52 9.46
N ALA A 368 -0.61 -11.28 8.73
CA ALA A 368 -0.61 -10.32 7.63
C ALA A 368 -1.94 -9.55 7.48
N GLY A 369 -1.83 -8.25 7.20
CA GLY A 369 -2.95 -7.38 6.90
C GLY A 369 -3.46 -6.62 8.11
N GLN A 370 -4.78 -6.46 8.21
CA GLN A 370 -5.38 -5.63 9.26
C GLN A 370 -5.14 -6.15 10.67
N ILE A 371 -4.87 -7.45 10.81
CA ILE A 371 -4.48 -8.08 12.07
C ILE A 371 -3.19 -7.49 12.65
N ASN A 372 -2.31 -6.92 11.82
CA ASN A 372 -1.09 -6.21 12.23
C ASN A 372 -1.32 -4.72 12.51
N GLY A 373 -2.58 -4.28 12.56
CA GLY A 373 -2.96 -2.89 12.80
C GLY A 373 -2.79 -1.96 11.60
N THR A 374 -2.70 -2.49 10.38
CA THR A 374 -2.78 -1.68 9.14
C THR A 374 -4.22 -1.48 8.68
N THR A 375 -4.46 -0.49 7.83
CA THR A 375 -5.74 -0.34 7.13
C THR A 375 -5.54 0.05 5.66
N GLY A 376 -6.07 -0.76 4.77
CA GLY A 376 -5.93 -0.60 3.33
C GLY A 376 -5.74 -1.94 2.63
N TYR A 377 -6.21 -2.03 1.39
CA TYR A 377 -6.13 -3.27 0.61
C TYR A 377 -4.70 -3.55 0.21
N GLU A 378 -4.00 -2.51 -0.22
CA GLU A 378 -2.64 -2.53 -0.74
C GLU A 378 -1.64 -2.86 0.36
N GLU A 379 -1.77 -2.23 1.53
CA GLU A 379 -1.02 -2.56 2.74
C GLU A 379 -1.23 -4.03 3.14
N ALA A 380 -2.47 -4.52 3.06
CA ALA A 380 -2.77 -5.89 3.41
C ALA A 380 -2.22 -6.89 2.38
N GLY A 381 -2.40 -6.64 1.09
CA GLY A 381 -1.87 -7.50 0.01
C GLY A 381 -0.34 -7.57 0.05
N ALA A 382 0.33 -6.45 0.31
CA ALA A 382 1.79 -6.41 0.44
C ALA A 382 2.30 -7.29 1.59
N GLN A 383 1.68 -7.20 2.76
CA GLN A 383 2.00 -8.08 3.89
C GLN A 383 1.66 -9.54 3.59
N GLY A 384 0.51 -9.77 2.95
CA GLY A 384 0.06 -11.10 2.55
C GLY A 384 1.07 -11.80 1.66
N LEU A 385 1.50 -11.12 0.60
CA LEU A 385 2.54 -11.59 -0.31
C LEU A 385 3.82 -11.98 0.47
N LEU A 386 4.33 -11.08 1.31
CA LEU A 386 5.55 -11.33 2.09
C LEU A 386 5.39 -12.50 3.08
N ALA A 387 4.26 -12.58 3.78
CA ALA A 387 3.98 -13.67 4.70
C ALA A 387 3.83 -15.01 3.98
N GLY A 388 3.19 -15.05 2.81
CA GLY A 388 3.07 -16.25 1.98
C GLY A 388 4.42 -16.74 1.46
N ILE A 389 5.28 -15.83 1.02
CA ILE A 389 6.67 -16.13 0.61
C ILE A 389 7.41 -16.81 1.76
N ASN A 390 7.42 -16.18 2.94
CA ASN A 390 8.18 -16.70 4.07
C ASN A 390 7.55 -17.95 4.69
N ALA A 391 6.24 -18.12 4.62
CA ALA A 391 5.58 -19.36 5.02
C ALA A 391 5.99 -20.53 4.12
N SER A 392 6.15 -20.30 2.80
CA SER A 392 6.65 -21.29 1.84
C SER A 392 8.12 -21.60 2.05
N LEU A 393 8.98 -20.59 2.19
CA LEU A 393 10.41 -20.76 2.51
C LEU A 393 10.58 -21.55 3.80
N ARG A 394 9.80 -21.21 4.84
CA ARG A 394 9.83 -21.91 6.13
C ARG A 394 9.39 -23.37 6.00
N ALA A 395 8.40 -23.68 5.17
CA ALA A 395 7.96 -25.04 4.92
C ALA A 395 8.99 -25.89 4.16
N LYS A 396 9.95 -25.24 3.47
CA LYS A 396 11.07 -25.87 2.76
C LYS A 396 12.40 -25.82 3.52
N ASP A 397 12.38 -25.35 4.77
CA ASP A 397 13.58 -25.12 5.58
C ASP A 397 14.61 -24.17 4.93
N GLU A 398 14.12 -23.16 4.19
CA GLU A 398 14.92 -22.09 3.59
C GLU A 398 14.90 -20.81 4.44
N ASP A 399 15.92 -19.97 4.26
CA ASP A 399 16.04 -18.68 4.95
C ASP A 399 14.93 -17.71 4.53
N ALA A 400 14.39 -16.96 5.50
CA ALA A 400 13.38 -15.96 5.23
C ALA A 400 13.92 -14.79 4.40
N TRP A 401 13.07 -14.24 3.55
CA TRP A 401 13.37 -13.05 2.75
C TRP A 401 12.44 -11.89 3.11
N TYR A 402 12.99 -10.68 3.09
CA TYR A 402 12.21 -9.45 3.09
C TYR A 402 12.99 -8.36 2.34
N PRO A 403 12.31 -7.48 1.58
CA PRO A 403 12.98 -6.36 0.96
C PRO A 403 13.34 -5.32 2.02
N ARG A 404 14.52 -4.71 1.91
CA ARG A 404 14.89 -3.60 2.79
C ARG A 404 14.09 -2.35 2.46
N ARG A 405 14.04 -1.42 3.41
CA ARG A 405 13.37 -0.12 3.21
C ARG A 405 14.00 0.77 2.12
N ASP A 406 15.25 0.54 1.73
CA ASP A 406 15.88 1.20 0.57
C ASP A 406 15.56 0.54 -0.78
N GLU A 407 14.88 -0.62 -0.76
CA GLU A 407 14.58 -1.42 -1.95
C GLU A 407 13.10 -1.38 -2.34
N ALA A 408 12.19 -1.28 -1.37
CA ALA A 408 10.74 -1.33 -1.61
C ALA A 408 9.91 -0.58 -0.56
N TYR A 409 8.74 -0.08 -0.97
CA TYR A 409 7.67 0.38 -0.07
C TYR A 409 7.14 -0.76 0.82
N ILE A 410 7.15 -2.01 0.37
CA ILE A 410 6.87 -3.19 1.22
C ILE A 410 7.85 -3.24 2.40
N GLY A 411 9.14 -2.98 2.17
CA GLY A 411 10.15 -2.93 3.21
C GLY A 411 9.95 -1.79 4.20
N VAL A 412 9.56 -0.60 3.71
CA VAL A 412 9.19 0.55 4.54
C VAL A 412 7.98 0.21 5.42
N LEU A 413 6.92 -0.34 4.84
CA LEU A 413 5.69 -0.74 5.54
C LEU A 413 6.00 -1.68 6.72
N VAL A 414 6.72 -2.76 6.43
CA VAL A 414 6.96 -3.83 7.40
C VAL A 414 7.89 -3.37 8.50
N ASP A 415 8.95 -2.62 8.16
CA ASP A 415 9.86 -2.12 9.17
C ASP A 415 9.21 -1.07 10.07
N ASP A 416 8.43 -0.13 9.52
CA ASP A 416 7.71 0.86 10.33
C ASP A 416 6.78 0.17 11.34
N LEU A 417 6.03 -0.84 10.91
CA LEU A 417 5.15 -1.62 11.79
C LEU A 417 5.93 -2.33 12.91
N ILE A 418 6.99 -3.05 12.56
CA ILE A 418 7.74 -3.89 13.53
C ILE A 418 8.59 -3.03 14.47
N THR A 419 9.11 -1.91 13.99
CA THR A 419 9.97 -1.03 14.79
C THR A 419 9.13 -0.13 15.69
N LEU A 420 8.12 0.55 15.13
CA LEU A 420 7.37 1.59 15.82
C LEU A 420 6.12 1.07 16.53
N GLY A 421 5.64 -0.13 16.14
CA GLY A 421 4.31 -0.57 16.52
C GLY A 421 3.23 0.26 15.84
N THR A 422 2.00 0.18 16.35
CA THR A 422 0.93 1.07 15.88
C THR A 422 -0.09 1.32 16.99
N SER A 423 -0.39 2.60 17.22
CA SER A 423 -1.41 3.07 18.18
C SER A 423 -2.72 3.48 17.51
N GLU A 424 -2.71 3.61 16.19
CA GLU A 424 -3.86 3.84 15.32
C GLU A 424 -3.70 2.98 14.05
N PRO A 425 -4.71 2.84 13.19
CA PRO A 425 -4.55 2.05 11.98
C PRO A 425 -3.51 2.66 11.03
N TYR A 426 -2.40 1.95 10.79
CA TYR A 426 -1.30 2.43 9.95
C TYR A 426 -1.71 2.53 8.46
N ARG A 427 -1.25 3.59 7.79
CA ARG A 427 -1.50 3.86 6.35
C ARG A 427 -0.25 4.36 5.65
N MET A 428 0.03 3.87 4.44
CA MET A 428 1.30 4.21 3.75
C MET A 428 1.49 5.68 3.44
N PHE A 429 0.43 6.44 3.18
CA PHE A 429 0.62 7.87 2.87
C PHE A 429 1.13 8.68 4.08
N THR A 430 1.02 8.12 5.30
CA THR A 430 1.58 8.72 6.52
C THR A 430 3.05 8.37 6.71
N SER A 431 3.54 7.35 6.00
CA SER A 431 4.93 6.93 6.06
C SER A 431 5.84 7.94 5.38
N ARG A 432 7.05 8.06 5.90
CA ARG A 432 8.11 8.83 5.24
C ARG A 432 9.03 7.86 4.54
N ALA A 433 8.67 7.39 3.35
CA ALA A 433 9.68 6.80 2.47
C ALA A 433 10.75 7.86 2.19
N GLU A 434 11.97 7.67 2.69
CA GLU A 434 13.07 8.63 2.57
C GLU A 434 13.70 8.58 1.18
N TYR A 435 13.60 7.42 0.52
CA TYR A 435 14.22 7.12 -0.77
C TYR A 435 13.24 7.22 -1.95
N ARG A 436 12.34 8.22 -1.93
CA ARG A 436 11.25 8.38 -2.92
C ARG A 436 11.71 8.47 -4.38
N LEU A 437 12.95 8.93 -4.61
CA LEU A 437 13.51 9.03 -5.97
C LEU A 437 13.86 7.66 -6.54
N ILE A 438 14.21 6.68 -5.69
CA ILE A 438 14.53 5.31 -6.10
C ILE A 438 13.27 4.43 -6.05
N LEU A 439 12.45 4.61 -5.01
CA LEU A 439 11.25 3.82 -4.74
C LEU A 439 10.05 4.40 -5.49
N ARG A 440 10.03 4.26 -6.81
CA ARG A 440 8.94 4.80 -7.63
C ARG A 440 8.00 3.70 -8.09
N GLU A 441 6.78 4.09 -8.43
CA GLU A 441 5.80 3.14 -8.95
C GLU A 441 6.16 2.63 -10.34
N ASP A 442 6.91 3.42 -11.14
CA ASP A 442 7.25 3.15 -12.54
C ASP A 442 8.36 2.10 -12.72
N ASN A 443 9.20 1.89 -11.70
CA ASN A 443 10.40 1.04 -11.75
C ASN A 443 10.37 -0.13 -10.76
N ALA A 444 9.20 -0.46 -10.21
CA ALA A 444 9.07 -1.54 -9.23
C ALA A 444 9.48 -2.90 -9.81
N ASP A 445 9.20 -3.13 -11.10
CA ASP A 445 9.65 -4.31 -11.83
C ASP A 445 11.18 -4.39 -11.93
N LEU A 446 11.84 -3.28 -12.30
CA LEU A 446 13.30 -3.16 -12.32
C LEU A 446 13.95 -3.41 -10.94
N ARG A 447 13.22 -3.15 -9.85
CA ARG A 447 13.70 -3.37 -8.48
C ARG A 447 13.47 -4.79 -7.98
N LEU A 448 12.33 -5.42 -8.31
CA LEU A 448 11.87 -6.61 -7.59
C LEU A 448 11.63 -7.85 -8.46
N THR A 449 11.44 -7.72 -9.78
CA THR A 449 11.08 -8.88 -10.62
C THR A 449 12.18 -9.95 -10.68
N ALA A 450 13.45 -9.55 -10.70
CA ALA A 450 14.56 -10.49 -10.63
C ALA A 450 14.55 -11.31 -9.31
N LYS A 451 14.26 -10.65 -8.18
CA LYS A 451 14.15 -11.34 -6.90
C LYS A 451 12.91 -12.25 -6.85
N GLY A 452 11.79 -11.81 -7.41
CA GLY A 452 10.60 -12.64 -7.56
C GLY A 452 10.84 -13.90 -8.41
N ARG A 453 11.73 -13.82 -9.41
CA ARG A 453 12.15 -14.98 -10.21
C ARG A 453 13.00 -15.95 -9.41
N GLU A 454 13.98 -15.44 -8.66
CA GLU A 454 14.83 -16.24 -7.76
C GLU A 454 13.99 -17.02 -6.72
N LEU A 455 12.95 -16.37 -6.17
CA LEU A 455 12.04 -16.98 -5.20
C LEU A 455 11.02 -17.95 -5.82
N GLY A 456 10.89 -17.99 -7.15
CA GLY A 456 9.91 -18.85 -7.85
C GLY A 456 8.48 -18.28 -7.95
N LEU A 457 8.28 -16.98 -7.71
CA LEU A 457 6.97 -16.31 -7.86
C LEU A 457 6.70 -15.84 -9.29
N VAL A 458 7.76 -15.44 -10.00
CA VAL A 458 7.68 -14.87 -11.35
C VAL A 458 7.74 -15.98 -12.39
N ASP A 459 6.63 -16.11 -13.12
CA ASP A 459 6.50 -17.08 -14.20
C ASP A 459 7.33 -16.72 -15.44
N ASP A 460 7.42 -17.66 -16.39
CA ASP A 460 8.22 -17.49 -17.60
C ASP A 460 7.69 -16.35 -18.49
N LYS A 461 6.37 -16.16 -18.52
CA LYS A 461 5.73 -15.11 -19.32
C LYS A 461 6.14 -13.73 -18.84
N ARG A 462 6.06 -13.47 -17.52
CA ARG A 462 6.49 -12.20 -16.92
C ARG A 462 8.00 -12.04 -17.03
N TRP A 463 8.78 -13.10 -16.80
CA TRP A 463 10.23 -13.03 -16.93
C TRP A 463 10.67 -12.64 -18.35
N ALA A 464 10.03 -13.21 -19.38
CA ALA A 464 10.32 -12.86 -20.78
C ALA A 464 9.97 -11.40 -21.10
N ALA A 465 8.80 -10.91 -20.66
CA ALA A 465 8.40 -9.51 -20.85
C ALA A 465 9.36 -8.54 -20.14
N PHE A 466 9.72 -8.84 -18.89
CA PHE A 466 10.68 -8.08 -18.11
C PHE A 466 12.07 -8.04 -18.77
N SER A 467 12.57 -9.19 -19.23
CA SER A 467 13.88 -9.31 -19.87
C SER A 467 13.92 -8.49 -21.16
N LYS A 468 12.89 -8.59 -21.99
CA LYS A 468 12.74 -7.79 -23.22
C LYS A 468 12.73 -6.29 -22.93
N LYS A 469 11.99 -5.86 -21.88
CA LYS A 469 11.97 -4.46 -21.45
C LYS A 469 13.36 -3.99 -21.02
N CYS A 470 14.07 -4.76 -20.19
CA CYS A 470 15.43 -4.43 -19.75
C CYS A 470 16.42 -4.32 -20.91
N GLU A 471 16.38 -5.26 -21.86
CA GLU A 471 17.22 -5.23 -23.06
C GLU A 471 16.91 -4.01 -23.94
N SER A 472 15.63 -3.68 -24.10
CA SER A 472 15.19 -2.50 -24.87
C SER A 472 15.68 -1.20 -24.23
N ILE A 473 15.57 -1.08 -22.90
CA ILE A 473 16.13 0.05 -22.14
C ILE A 473 17.65 0.14 -22.33
N ALA A 474 18.38 -0.97 -22.19
CA ALA A 474 19.83 -0.97 -22.33
C ALA A 474 20.29 -0.60 -23.74
N THR A 475 19.60 -1.13 -24.76
CA THR A 475 19.87 -0.85 -26.17
C THR A 475 19.62 0.62 -26.49
N GLU A 476 18.50 1.16 -26.03
CA GLU A 476 18.14 2.56 -26.27
C GLU A 476 19.09 3.52 -25.57
N LYS A 477 19.43 3.26 -24.31
CA LYS A 477 20.40 4.07 -23.58
C LYS A 477 21.73 4.12 -24.34
N THR A 478 22.20 2.96 -24.80
CA THR A 478 23.43 2.87 -25.62
C THR A 478 23.31 3.67 -26.92
N ARG A 479 22.15 3.65 -27.59
CA ARG A 479 21.90 4.45 -28.80
C ARG A 479 21.95 5.94 -28.50
N LEU A 480 21.27 6.40 -27.45
CA LEU A 480 21.22 7.81 -27.07
C LEU A 480 22.60 8.36 -26.68
N ASP A 481 23.41 7.55 -26.00
CA ASP A 481 24.78 7.92 -25.61
C ASP A 481 25.75 7.95 -26.81
N LYS A 482 25.54 7.11 -27.82
CA LYS A 482 26.40 7.01 -29.02
C LYS A 482 25.97 7.91 -30.19
N THR A 483 24.77 8.47 -30.15
CA THR A 483 24.26 9.32 -31.24
C THR A 483 24.55 10.78 -30.93
N TRP A 484 25.46 11.39 -31.69
CA TRP A 484 25.91 12.76 -31.51
C TRP A 484 25.30 13.69 -32.54
N ILE A 485 24.73 14.81 -32.09
CA ILE A 485 24.16 15.85 -32.94
C ILE A 485 25.17 16.97 -33.11
N GLN A 486 25.68 17.13 -34.32
CA GLN A 486 26.64 18.17 -34.68
C GLN A 486 25.93 19.51 -34.89
N PRO A 487 26.53 20.66 -34.49
CA PRO A 487 26.01 21.97 -34.87
C PRO A 487 25.82 22.09 -36.39
N ASN A 488 24.79 22.82 -36.82
CA ASN A 488 24.45 23.04 -38.24
C ASN A 488 24.02 21.80 -39.06
N SER A 489 23.90 20.61 -38.45
CA SER A 489 23.27 19.44 -39.08
C SER A 489 21.75 19.61 -39.25
N GLU A 490 21.12 18.76 -40.09
CA GLU A 490 19.65 18.72 -40.21
C GLU A 490 18.98 18.38 -38.88
N GLN A 491 19.56 17.44 -38.12
CA GLN A 491 19.10 17.08 -36.78
C GLN A 491 19.22 18.26 -35.81
N ALA A 492 20.28 19.07 -35.90
CA ALA A 492 20.40 20.29 -35.11
C ALA A 492 19.33 21.32 -35.46
N LYS A 493 18.91 21.43 -36.74
CA LYS A 493 17.78 22.30 -37.11
C LYS A 493 16.48 21.85 -36.44
N ILE A 494 16.24 20.54 -36.33
CA ILE A 494 15.09 19.99 -35.60
C ILE A 494 15.21 20.32 -34.12
N ALA A 495 16.35 20.02 -33.50
CA ALA A 495 16.59 20.31 -32.09
C ALA A 495 16.40 21.79 -31.75
N ASN A 496 16.91 22.69 -32.59
CA ASN A 496 16.82 24.14 -32.41
C ASN A 496 15.38 24.69 -32.48
N LYS A 497 14.38 23.92 -32.94
CA LYS A 497 12.96 24.31 -32.84
C LYS A 497 12.45 24.28 -31.39
N TYR A 498 13.06 23.45 -30.55
CA TYR A 498 12.64 23.19 -29.18
C TYR A 498 13.49 23.88 -28.12
N LEU A 499 14.67 24.40 -28.52
CA LEU A 499 15.66 24.98 -27.62
C LEU A 499 15.61 26.51 -27.66
N GLU A 500 15.80 27.15 -26.49
CA GLU A 500 15.92 28.62 -26.41
C GLU A 500 17.18 29.15 -27.10
N HIS A 501 18.25 28.36 -27.08
CA HIS A 501 19.53 28.68 -27.70
C HIS A 501 19.99 27.57 -28.63
N PRO A 502 20.42 27.90 -29.87
CA PRO A 502 20.93 26.91 -30.81
C PRO A 502 22.11 26.11 -30.24
N LEU A 503 22.24 24.86 -30.69
CA LEU A 503 23.39 24.02 -30.36
C LEU A 503 24.71 24.68 -30.82
N ASN A 504 25.62 24.92 -29.87
CA ASN A 504 26.91 25.58 -30.11
C ASN A 504 28.10 24.61 -30.21
N ARG A 505 27.91 23.35 -29.80
CA ARG A 505 28.85 22.24 -29.90
C ARG A 505 28.08 20.94 -30.09
N GLU A 506 28.79 19.85 -30.28
CA GLU A 506 28.18 18.52 -30.32
C GLU A 506 27.60 18.12 -28.96
N TYR A 507 26.43 17.48 -28.99
CA TYR A 507 25.77 16.89 -27.81
C TYR A 507 25.28 15.49 -28.18
N SER A 508 25.42 14.53 -27.28
CA SER A 508 24.71 13.26 -27.44
C SER A 508 23.20 13.45 -27.29
N LEU A 509 22.38 12.56 -27.82
CA LEU A 509 20.94 12.60 -27.58
C LEU A 509 20.61 12.46 -26.07
N SER A 510 21.44 11.72 -25.33
CA SER A 510 21.37 11.61 -23.87
C SER A 510 21.60 12.96 -23.17
N ASP A 511 22.60 13.73 -23.61
CA ASP A 511 22.84 15.08 -23.07
C ASP A 511 21.71 16.06 -23.40
N LEU A 512 21.11 15.92 -24.58
CA LEU A 512 19.93 16.71 -24.96
C LEU A 512 18.72 16.35 -24.10
N LEU A 513 18.48 15.07 -23.83
CA LEU A 513 17.34 14.61 -23.02
C LEU A 513 17.40 15.09 -21.55
N LYS A 514 18.60 15.43 -21.04
CA LYS A 514 18.77 16.05 -19.71
C LYS A 514 18.19 17.47 -19.65
N ARG A 515 17.95 18.13 -20.78
CA ARG A 515 17.39 19.49 -20.81
C ARG A 515 15.89 19.48 -20.50
N PRO A 516 15.39 20.40 -19.64
CA PRO A 516 14.00 20.37 -19.19
C PRO A 516 12.98 20.58 -20.31
N GLU A 517 13.35 21.28 -21.38
CA GLU A 517 12.50 21.55 -22.55
C GLU A 517 12.31 20.33 -23.49
N LEU A 518 13.16 19.30 -23.37
CA LEU A 518 13.15 18.10 -24.21
C LEU A 518 12.57 16.90 -23.46
N ASP A 519 11.73 16.13 -24.14
CA ASP A 519 11.15 14.86 -23.70
C ASP A 519 11.53 13.76 -24.70
N TYR A 520 11.25 12.49 -24.37
CA TYR A 520 11.64 11.39 -25.24
C TYR A 520 11.06 11.49 -26.67
N PRO A 521 9.77 11.83 -26.88
CA PRO A 521 9.23 12.01 -28.24
C PRO A 521 10.01 13.02 -29.08
N LYS A 522 10.40 14.17 -28.51
CA LYS A 522 11.24 15.15 -29.22
C LYS A 522 12.63 14.60 -29.52
N ILE A 523 13.24 13.86 -28.59
CA ILE A 523 14.54 13.21 -28.81
C ILE A 523 14.47 12.16 -29.91
N ALA A 524 13.38 11.40 -29.98
CA ALA A 524 13.13 10.44 -31.03
C ALA A 524 13.01 11.11 -32.41
N GLU A 525 12.36 12.27 -32.48
CA GLU A 525 12.30 13.10 -33.71
C GLU A 525 13.69 13.60 -34.11
N ILE A 526 14.46 14.16 -33.18
CA ILE A 526 15.82 14.66 -33.44
C ILE A 526 16.75 13.54 -33.91
N GLY A 527 16.66 12.37 -33.28
CA GLY A 527 17.45 11.18 -33.61
C GLY A 527 16.94 10.39 -34.82
N ASN A 528 15.80 10.78 -35.41
CA ASN A 528 15.10 10.06 -36.48
C ASN A 528 14.88 8.56 -36.20
N GLN A 529 14.66 8.22 -34.93
CA GLN A 529 14.40 6.85 -34.50
C GLN A 529 13.68 6.87 -33.15
N ALA A 530 12.56 6.16 -33.07
CA ALA A 530 11.74 6.02 -31.88
C ALA A 530 11.72 4.56 -31.39
N ILE A 531 11.30 4.39 -30.13
CA ILE A 531 10.91 3.09 -29.60
C ILE A 531 9.39 3.08 -29.47
N ASP A 532 8.77 2.00 -29.94
CA ASP A 532 7.31 1.86 -29.94
C ASP A 532 6.74 1.61 -28.53
N ASP A 533 7.53 1.01 -27.65
CA ASP A 533 7.13 0.73 -26.27
C ASP A 533 7.23 2.00 -25.39
N ASN A 534 6.08 2.62 -25.13
CA ASN A 534 5.97 3.80 -24.27
C ASN A 534 6.52 3.59 -22.85
N SER A 535 6.47 2.37 -22.32
CA SER A 535 7.00 2.09 -20.97
C SER A 535 8.53 2.13 -20.95
N VAL A 536 9.17 1.73 -22.06
CA VAL A 536 10.62 1.84 -22.26
C VAL A 536 11.01 3.30 -22.46
N ALA A 537 10.29 4.02 -23.33
CA ALA A 537 10.49 5.44 -23.58
C ALA A 537 10.42 6.29 -22.30
N GLU A 538 9.36 6.09 -21.50
CA GLU A 538 9.20 6.79 -20.22
C GLU A 538 10.34 6.45 -19.25
N GLN A 539 10.75 5.17 -19.18
CA GLN A 539 11.85 4.79 -18.30
C GLN A 539 13.18 5.41 -18.72
N ILE A 540 13.46 5.49 -20.02
CA ILE A 540 14.67 6.14 -20.52
C ILE A 540 14.67 7.62 -20.14
N GLU A 541 13.55 8.32 -20.36
CA GLU A 541 13.41 9.73 -19.97
C GLU A 541 13.66 9.93 -18.47
N ILE A 542 13.03 9.12 -17.62
CA ILE A 542 13.18 9.22 -16.17
C ILE A 542 14.63 8.92 -15.76
N GLN A 543 15.22 7.84 -16.27
CA GLN A 543 16.59 7.46 -15.91
C GLN A 543 17.61 8.52 -16.29
N VAL A 544 17.48 9.13 -17.47
CA VAL A 544 18.41 10.16 -17.95
C VAL A 544 18.22 11.48 -17.19
N LYS A 545 16.97 11.94 -17.02
CA LYS A 545 16.69 13.22 -16.34
C LYS A 545 17.01 13.19 -14.85
N TYR A 546 16.83 12.04 -14.20
CA TYR A 546 17.02 11.90 -12.76
C TYR A 546 18.33 11.20 -12.37
N GLU A 547 19.20 10.87 -13.33
CA GLU A 547 20.46 10.13 -13.13
C GLU A 547 21.30 10.70 -11.98
N GLY A 548 21.59 12.01 -12.01
CA GLY A 548 22.40 12.67 -10.98
C GLY A 548 21.79 12.60 -9.58
N TYR A 549 20.47 12.78 -9.47
CA TYR A 549 19.76 12.70 -8.20
C TYR A 549 19.71 11.27 -7.66
N ILE A 550 19.50 10.29 -8.54
CA ILE A 550 19.46 8.86 -8.19
C ILE A 550 20.85 8.39 -7.75
N THR A 551 21.92 8.73 -8.48
CA THR A 551 23.30 8.37 -8.14
C THR A 551 23.68 8.93 -6.79
N ARG A 552 23.41 10.22 -6.54
CA ARG A 552 23.64 10.84 -5.23
C ARG A 552 22.87 10.13 -4.12
N GLN A 553 21.60 9.81 -4.31
CA GLN A 553 20.81 9.11 -3.30
C GLN A 553 21.34 7.69 -3.02
N LYS A 554 21.81 6.97 -4.06
CA LYS A 554 22.45 5.66 -3.89
C LYS A 554 23.76 5.75 -3.10
N GLU A 555 24.59 6.75 -3.38
CA GLU A 555 25.82 7.00 -2.62
C GLU A 555 25.54 7.32 -1.14
N GLU A 556 24.49 8.11 -0.87
CA GLU A 556 24.02 8.41 0.49
C GLU A 556 23.55 7.12 1.21
N ILE A 557 22.77 6.26 0.56
CA ILE A 557 22.35 4.96 1.10
C ILE A 557 23.55 4.08 1.44
N GLU A 558 24.50 3.92 0.51
CA GLU A 558 25.67 3.08 0.71
C GLU A 558 26.58 3.61 1.83
N ARG A 559 26.67 4.94 1.98
CA ARG A 559 27.36 5.56 3.11
C ARG A 559 26.66 5.26 4.43
N LEU A 560 25.33 5.34 4.48
CA LEU A 560 24.56 5.03 5.68
C LEU A 560 24.71 3.56 6.08
N LYS A 561 24.62 2.62 5.12
CA LYS A 561 24.82 1.18 5.35
C LYS A 561 26.16 0.88 6.02
N ARG A 562 27.25 1.48 5.53
CA ARG A 562 28.59 1.31 6.14
C ARG A 562 28.65 1.80 7.59
N HIS A 563 27.75 2.68 7.98
CA HIS A 563 27.72 3.30 9.29
C HIS A 563 26.62 2.75 10.21
N GLU A 564 25.78 1.81 9.79
CA GLU A 564 24.66 1.29 10.58
C GLU A 564 25.07 0.83 11.99
N ASN A 565 26.16 0.06 12.08
CA ASN A 565 26.69 -0.46 13.34
C ASN A 565 27.60 0.54 14.09
N THR A 566 27.69 1.79 13.63
CA THR A 566 28.48 2.80 14.32
C THR A 566 27.80 3.17 15.63
N LEU A 567 28.52 2.99 16.75
CA LEU A 567 28.02 3.32 18.08
C LEU A 567 27.95 4.84 18.28
N LEU A 568 26.85 5.28 18.89
CA LEU A 568 26.67 6.61 19.42
C LEU A 568 27.05 6.59 20.91
N PRO A 569 28.01 7.43 21.36
CA PRO A 569 28.37 7.52 22.77
C PRO A 569 27.17 7.87 23.66
N ALA A 570 27.09 7.31 24.86
CA ALA A 570 26.00 7.62 25.81
C ALA A 570 25.95 9.10 26.24
N ASP A 571 27.08 9.80 26.13
CA ASP A 571 27.25 11.22 26.41
C ASP A 571 27.19 12.11 25.15
N PHE A 572 26.62 11.60 24.06
CA PHE A 572 26.55 12.33 22.79
C PHE A 572 25.63 13.54 22.89
N ASP A 573 26.20 14.72 22.71
CA ASP A 573 25.48 15.99 22.78
C ASP A 573 24.86 16.36 21.44
N TYR A 574 23.53 16.16 21.33
CA TYR A 574 22.75 16.47 20.14
C TYR A 574 22.46 17.97 19.97
N ASP A 575 22.55 18.78 21.03
CA ASP A 575 22.22 20.22 20.96
C ASP A 575 23.26 20.99 20.14
N ASN A 576 24.49 20.48 20.10
CA ASN A 576 25.64 21.11 19.44
C ASN A 576 25.86 20.67 17.98
N ILE A 577 24.91 19.96 17.37
CA ILE A 577 25.04 19.46 15.99
C ILE A 577 24.43 20.47 15.02
N PRO A 578 25.24 21.17 14.21
CA PRO A 578 24.72 22.18 13.29
C PRO A 578 23.82 21.55 12.22
N GLY A 579 22.63 22.12 12.02
CA GLY A 579 21.68 21.69 10.99
C GLY A 579 20.65 20.64 11.41
N LEU A 580 20.71 20.12 12.66
CA LEU A 580 19.58 19.39 13.24
C LEU A 580 18.47 20.37 13.64
N SER A 581 17.23 20.06 13.29
CA SER A 581 16.07 20.84 13.75
C SER A 581 15.79 20.56 15.23
N ASN A 582 15.23 21.53 15.95
CA ASN A 582 14.87 21.40 17.37
C ASN A 582 13.96 20.19 17.64
N GLU A 583 13.05 19.85 16.72
CA GLU A 583 12.20 18.66 16.83
C GLU A 583 13.02 17.37 16.84
N LEU A 584 13.97 17.25 15.90
CA LEU A 584 14.83 16.07 15.81
C LEU A 584 15.80 15.97 16.97
N THR A 585 16.37 17.09 17.40
CA THR A 585 17.21 17.15 18.58
C THR A 585 16.45 16.67 19.81
N SER A 586 15.21 17.14 20.01
CA SER A 586 14.36 16.68 21.12
C SER A 586 14.10 15.17 21.06
N LYS A 587 13.76 14.64 19.88
CA LYS A 587 13.50 13.20 19.70
C LYS A 587 14.74 12.34 19.93
N LEU A 588 15.90 12.76 19.44
CA LEU A 588 17.16 12.05 19.63
C LEU A 588 17.59 12.04 21.10
N LYS A 589 17.34 13.13 21.83
CA LYS A 589 17.61 13.22 23.28
C LYS A 589 16.68 12.36 24.12
N ASP A 590 15.44 12.21 23.68
CA ASP A 590 14.44 11.37 24.34
C ASP A 590 14.75 9.88 24.11
N VAL A 591 14.98 9.48 22.86
CA VAL A 591 15.24 8.08 22.49
C VAL A 591 16.64 7.60 22.90
N ARG A 592 17.64 8.49 22.86
CA ARG A 592 19.07 8.17 23.09
C ARG A 592 19.55 6.91 22.35
N PRO A 593 19.54 6.92 21.01
CA PRO A 593 19.94 5.75 20.23
C PRO A 593 21.40 5.37 20.49
N GLU A 594 21.66 4.07 20.65
CA GLU A 594 22.98 3.47 20.85
C GLU A 594 23.76 3.32 19.54
N THR A 595 23.07 3.27 18.40
CA THR A 595 23.69 3.13 17.08
C THR A 595 23.10 4.13 16.08
N ILE A 596 23.87 4.39 15.02
CA ILE A 596 23.38 5.16 13.87
C ILE A 596 22.15 4.49 13.23
N ALA A 597 22.10 3.16 13.16
CA ALA A 597 20.93 2.43 12.67
C ALA A 597 19.69 2.62 13.56
N GLN A 598 19.86 2.69 14.88
CA GLN A 598 18.74 3.01 15.78
C GLN A 598 18.30 4.46 15.63
N ALA A 599 19.26 5.39 15.49
CA ALA A 599 18.97 6.81 15.27
C ALA A 599 18.19 7.05 13.97
N SER A 600 18.55 6.35 12.89
CA SER A 600 17.89 6.49 11.59
C SER A 600 16.44 6.01 11.57
N ARG A 601 16.07 5.13 12.51
CA ARG A 601 14.69 4.60 12.66
C ARG A 601 13.78 5.49 13.50
N ILE A 602 14.30 6.56 14.09
CA ILE A 602 13.49 7.48 14.89
C ILE A 602 12.57 8.29 13.95
N PRO A 603 11.24 8.34 14.23
CA PRO A 603 10.30 9.03 13.36
C PRO A 603 10.68 10.48 13.04
N GLY A 604 10.92 10.73 11.76
CA GLY A 604 11.26 12.05 11.23
C GLY A 604 12.75 12.30 11.06
N VAL A 605 13.63 11.45 11.60
CA VAL A 605 15.07 11.52 11.32
C VAL A 605 15.31 11.22 9.84
N THR A 606 15.93 12.17 9.14
CA THR A 606 16.20 12.05 7.70
C THR A 606 17.61 11.51 7.43
N PRO A 607 17.90 10.98 6.23
CA PRO A 607 19.27 10.65 5.81
C PRO A 607 20.27 11.81 6.00
N ALA A 608 19.80 13.05 5.81
CA ALA A 608 20.58 14.25 6.08
C ALA A 608 20.90 14.41 7.57
N ALA A 609 19.91 14.23 8.45
CA ALA A 609 20.10 14.24 9.90
C ALA A 609 21.08 13.15 10.34
N VAL A 610 20.96 11.92 9.83
CA VAL A 610 21.91 10.84 10.12
C VAL A 610 23.31 11.17 9.62
N SER A 611 23.44 11.78 8.44
CA SER A 611 24.71 12.24 7.91
C SER A 611 25.37 13.29 8.82
N LEU A 612 24.58 14.21 9.39
CA LEU A 612 25.06 15.19 10.37
C LEU A 612 25.57 14.49 11.65
N LEU A 613 24.84 13.48 12.16
CA LEU A 613 25.29 12.66 13.30
C LEU A 613 26.66 12.01 13.03
N ILE A 614 26.83 11.38 11.86
CA ILE A 614 28.08 10.73 11.46
C ILE A 614 29.23 11.74 11.33
N ILE A 615 28.98 12.89 10.70
CA ILE A 615 30.00 13.95 10.53
C ILE A 615 30.45 14.48 11.89
N TYR A 616 29.49 14.76 12.77
CA TYR A 616 29.78 15.25 14.12
C TYR A 616 30.54 14.22 14.95
N LEU A 617 30.16 12.94 14.87
CA LEU A 617 30.86 11.84 15.53
C LEU A 617 32.31 11.70 15.05
N LYS A 618 32.58 11.85 13.74
CA LYS A 618 33.95 11.86 13.20
C LYS A 618 34.76 13.07 13.68
N LYS A 619 34.15 14.25 13.73
CA LYS A 619 34.82 15.45 14.25
C LYS A 619 35.20 15.26 15.73
N ARG A 620 34.29 14.71 16.54
CA ARG A 620 34.53 14.40 17.95
C ARG A 620 35.64 13.36 18.15
N SER A 621 35.70 12.33 17.31
CA SER A 621 36.74 11.30 17.41
C SER A 621 38.13 11.79 16.96
N MET A 622 38.20 12.70 15.98
CA MET A 622 39.44 13.36 15.58
C MET A 622 39.99 14.26 16.70
N VAL A 623 39.14 15.10 17.32
CA VAL A 623 39.54 15.96 18.44
C VAL A 623 40.04 15.16 19.65
N ARG A 624 39.43 13.99 19.94
CA ARG A 624 39.94 13.10 21.01
C ARG A 624 41.28 12.43 20.68
N LYS A 625 41.61 12.23 19.40
CA LYS A 625 42.91 11.69 18.95
C LYS A 625 44.03 12.72 18.94
N GLU A 626 43.73 14.02 18.91
CA GLU A 626 44.73 15.09 19.00
C GLU A 626 45.07 15.47 20.46
N ILE A 627 44.21 15.10 21.41
CA ILE A 627 44.36 15.40 22.85
C ILE A 627 44.94 14.19 23.63
N ALA A 628 44.95 13.00 23.02
CA ALA A 628 45.59 11.79 23.54
C ALA A 628 46.94 11.58 22.84
#